data_AF-A0A0D9ZJN9-F1
#
_entry.id   AF-A0A0D9ZJN9-F1
#
_cell.length_a   1.000
_cell.length_b   1.000
_cell.length_c   1.000
_cell.angle_alpha   90.00
_cell.angle_beta   90.00
_cell.angle_gamma   90.00
#
_symmetry.space_group_name_H-M   'P 1'
#
loop_
_entity.id
_entity.type
_entity.pdbx_description
1 polymer ?
#
loop_
_entity_poly.entity_id
_entity_poly.type
_entity_poly.pdbx_seq_one_letter_code
_entity_poly.pdbx_strand_id
1 'polypeptide(L)'
;MGGTALNTRSSPRFDVFGNDFGWGRPTTVRSGGTNKFNDKVTVYEGPTGARSMSLENICGIHIVSRRMVRPAAEHAGELPEHETVHHLTPLDLRMITGDYVQKGVVLPKPPGRGEHVVEHLVSSFARALARFYPLASRLAVADADTPSSTADIADSLYVPRVVWSFFPLNGMLGTDAAVEPRRPVLAAQVTELADGMFIAMSLNHGVADGFTFWHLFRTWSEINRRRSGDNADLELSTPPPVFDRWFVDGIPAPIPLPFAKLEDMVRRPLYTPVEECFLHFSAESVRTLKEKANAEMAGGGGAATAAISSLQSVVAHIWRAVCRARRLAPELETRHGLSVGLRARVKEVPQEYMGNTVVGAVARATAGELLGRGLGWAAWLLNRAVASAGDEANVRRMLPAWPETPRFVTVASLQNAGVVVISGSPRFDVFGNDFGWGTSWTGR
;
A
#
# COMPACT_ATOMS: atom_id res chain seq x y z
N MET A 1 31.82 -0.56 -0.49
CA MET A 1 32.73 -1.27 0.45
C MET A 1 31.85 -2.14 1.32
N GLY A 2 31.88 -3.45 1.10
CA GLY A 2 31.24 -4.43 1.98
C GLY A 2 32.15 -4.63 3.20
N GLY A 3 31.59 -4.42 4.38
CA GLY A 3 32.30 -4.64 5.64
C GLY A 3 31.29 -5.05 6.69
N THR A 4 31.34 -6.31 7.10
CA THR A 4 30.70 -6.89 8.29
C THR A 4 31.37 -6.32 9.54
N ALA A 5 31.11 -5.04 9.84
CA ALA A 5 31.71 -4.35 10.98
C ALA A 5 30.65 -3.96 12.01
N LEU A 6 30.55 -4.73 13.10
CA LEU A 6 29.70 -4.41 14.24
C LEU A 6 30.31 -3.24 15.03
N ASN A 7 29.56 -2.15 15.16
CA ASN A 7 29.99 -0.93 15.84
C ASN A 7 29.26 -0.74 17.17
N THR A 8 29.98 -0.95 18.27
CA THR A 8 29.47 -0.66 19.62
C THR A 8 29.76 0.80 19.98
N ARG A 9 28.73 1.55 20.39
CA ARG A 9 28.86 2.96 20.85
C ARG A 9 28.17 3.15 22.21
N SER A 10 28.46 4.29 22.84
CA SER A 10 28.05 4.62 24.22
C SER A 10 28.82 3.81 25.28
N SER A 11 28.55 4.07 26.56
CA SER A 11 29.23 3.44 27.70
C SER A 11 28.21 3.04 28.77
N PRO A 12 28.34 1.84 29.38
CA PRO A 12 27.55 1.47 30.54
C PRO A 12 27.92 2.26 31.81
N ARG A 13 28.93 3.14 31.74
CA ARG A 13 29.32 4.03 32.84
C ARG A 13 28.53 5.33 32.87
N PHE A 14 27.71 5.60 31.86
CA PHE A 14 26.83 6.77 31.87
C PHE A 14 25.61 6.47 32.74
N ASP A 15 25.47 7.24 33.82
CA ASP A 15 24.36 7.14 34.77
C ASP A 15 23.06 7.68 34.14
N VAL A 16 22.41 6.81 33.37
CA VAL A 16 21.14 7.13 32.71
C VAL A 16 19.95 6.95 33.66
N PHE A 17 20.08 6.13 34.70
CA PHE A 17 19.02 5.79 35.66
C PHE A 17 19.07 6.64 36.95
N GLY A 18 20.11 7.44 37.16
CA GLY A 18 20.26 8.37 38.28
C GLY A 18 19.48 9.67 38.14
N ASN A 19 18.93 9.94 36.96
CA ASN A 19 18.06 11.10 36.74
C ASN A 19 16.74 10.90 37.49
N ASP A 20 16.35 11.81 38.40
CA ASP A 20 15.03 11.81 39.03
C ASP A 20 14.52 13.24 39.11
N PHE A 21 13.42 13.51 38.41
CA PHE A 21 12.79 14.83 38.35
C PHE A 21 11.72 15.02 39.45
N GLY A 22 11.67 14.10 40.44
CA GLY A 22 10.63 14.04 41.47
C GLY A 22 9.47 13.10 41.12
N TRP A 23 9.58 12.32 40.03
CA TRP A 23 8.58 11.34 39.57
C TRP A 23 9.11 9.90 39.60
N GLY A 24 10.29 9.70 40.18
CA GLY A 24 10.98 8.42 40.23
C GLY A 24 12.04 8.28 39.13
N ARG A 25 12.89 7.27 39.31
CA ARG A 25 13.99 6.95 38.40
C ARG A 25 13.48 6.33 37.09
N PRO A 26 14.16 6.56 35.95
CA PRO A 26 13.82 5.91 34.69
C PRO A 26 13.82 4.38 34.81
N THR A 27 12.90 3.74 34.11
CA THR A 27 12.81 2.26 34.07
C THR A 27 13.42 1.67 32.80
N THR A 28 13.60 2.49 31.75
CA THR A 28 14.20 2.10 30.49
C THR A 28 14.87 3.29 29.80
N VAL A 29 15.74 3.00 28.83
CA VAL A 29 16.45 3.99 28.01
C VAL A 29 16.49 3.54 26.55
N ARG A 30 16.25 4.48 25.64
CA ARG A 30 16.22 4.27 24.18
C ARG A 30 16.83 5.47 23.47
N SER A 31 17.54 5.24 22.38
CA SER A 31 18.08 6.31 21.54
C SER A 31 17.05 6.81 20.52
N GLY A 32 17.20 8.04 20.05
CA GLY A 32 16.42 8.61 18.94
C GLY A 32 16.85 8.09 17.56
N GLY A 33 16.03 8.30 16.53
CA GLY A 33 16.18 7.71 15.19
C GLY A 33 17.52 7.97 14.48
N THR A 34 18.17 9.13 14.71
CA THR A 34 19.49 9.45 14.13
C THR A 34 20.61 8.57 14.66
N ASN A 35 20.39 7.96 15.82
CA ASN A 35 21.28 6.98 16.41
C ASN A 35 20.96 5.55 15.98
N LYS A 36 20.03 5.36 15.03
CA LYS A 36 19.56 4.07 14.56
C LYS A 36 19.95 3.77 13.11
N PHE A 37 20.94 2.90 12.95
CA PHE A 37 21.38 2.40 11.65
C PHE A 37 21.96 0.99 11.80
N ASN A 38 22.04 0.25 10.70
CA ASN A 38 22.47 -1.15 10.67
C ASN A 38 23.84 -1.35 11.34
N ASP A 39 24.01 -2.51 11.97
CA ASP A 39 25.26 -2.96 12.61
C ASP A 39 25.75 -2.08 13.77
N LYS A 40 24.85 -1.26 14.34
CA LYS A 40 25.14 -0.47 15.54
C LYS A 40 24.48 -1.09 16.77
N VAL A 41 25.29 -1.25 17.82
CA VAL A 41 24.82 -1.57 19.17
C VAL A 41 25.08 -0.37 20.08
N THR A 42 24.04 0.12 20.74
CA THR A 42 24.17 1.19 21.75
C THR A 42 24.13 0.56 23.14
N VAL A 43 25.14 0.85 23.96
CA VAL A 43 25.25 0.31 25.32
C VAL A 43 24.82 1.36 26.35
N TYR A 44 23.99 0.93 27.29
CA TYR A 44 23.58 1.70 28.46
C TYR A 44 23.94 0.95 29.73
N GLU A 45 23.98 1.68 30.86
CA GLU A 45 23.92 1.05 32.18
C GLU A 45 22.65 0.17 32.25
N GLY A 46 22.68 -0.92 33.00
CA GLY A 46 21.50 -1.73 33.25
C GLY A 46 20.70 -1.25 34.48
N PRO A 47 19.40 -1.54 34.54
CA PRO A 47 18.50 -1.02 35.58
C PRO A 47 18.85 -1.49 37.01
N THR A 48 19.72 -2.49 37.15
CA THR A 48 20.17 -3.03 38.44
C THR A 48 21.50 -2.42 38.94
N GLY A 49 22.03 -1.38 38.28
CA GLY A 49 23.19 -0.60 38.73
C GLY A 49 24.55 -1.14 38.28
N ALA A 50 25.61 -0.78 39.02
CA ALA A 50 27.00 -1.05 38.65
C ALA A 50 27.26 -2.53 38.36
N ARG A 51 27.71 -2.83 37.12
CA ARG A 51 27.93 -4.15 36.49
C ARG A 51 26.74 -4.72 35.70
N SER A 52 25.63 -4.02 35.65
CA SER A 52 24.51 -4.33 34.75
C SER A 52 24.64 -3.56 33.44
N MET A 53 24.26 -4.17 32.31
CA MET A 53 24.31 -3.55 31.00
C MET A 53 23.00 -3.78 30.25
N SER A 54 22.51 -2.75 29.58
CA SER A 54 21.42 -2.84 28.61
C SER A 54 21.95 -2.55 27.21
N LEU A 55 21.69 -3.44 26.26
CA LEU A 55 22.10 -3.25 24.86
C LEU A 55 20.87 -2.97 23.99
N GLU A 56 20.90 -1.85 23.28
CA GLU A 56 19.96 -1.54 22.20
C GLU A 56 20.63 -1.92 20.87
N ASN A 57 20.22 -3.06 20.30
CA ASN A 57 20.67 -3.53 18.99
C ASN A 57 19.71 -3.06 17.90
N ILE A 58 20.27 -2.65 16.76
CA ILE A 58 19.55 -2.16 15.61
C ILE A 58 19.89 -3.08 14.45
N CYS A 59 19.05 -4.08 14.29
CA CYS A 59 19.23 -5.11 13.29
C CYS A 59 18.96 -4.54 11.90
N GLY A 60 19.85 -4.85 10.97
CA GLY A 60 19.80 -4.38 9.59
C GLY A 60 19.27 -5.42 8.60
N ILE A 61 18.92 -4.95 7.41
CA ILE A 61 18.71 -5.79 6.22
C ILE A 61 20.03 -5.87 5.46
N HIS A 62 20.47 -7.08 5.12
CA HIS A 62 21.64 -7.34 4.27
C HIS A 62 21.20 -7.70 2.85
N ILE A 63 21.47 -6.83 1.87
CA ILE A 63 21.04 -7.09 0.49
C ILE A 63 21.92 -8.17 -0.15
N VAL A 64 21.38 -9.37 -0.40
CA VAL A 64 22.09 -10.48 -1.03
C VAL A 64 22.16 -10.37 -2.55
N SER A 65 21.14 -9.80 -3.21
CA SER A 65 21.13 -9.71 -4.67
C SER A 65 20.30 -8.53 -5.18
N ARG A 66 20.81 -7.79 -6.17
CA ARG A 66 20.02 -6.73 -6.83
C ARG A 66 20.12 -6.87 -8.33
N ARG A 67 18.99 -7.02 -9.02
CA ARG A 67 18.95 -7.33 -10.46
C ARG A 67 18.02 -6.38 -11.22
N MET A 68 18.34 -6.15 -12.49
CA MET A 68 17.36 -5.64 -13.45
C MET A 68 16.70 -6.86 -14.09
N VAL A 69 15.37 -6.96 -14.03
CA VAL A 69 14.66 -8.11 -14.60
C VAL A 69 13.88 -7.65 -15.80
N ARG A 70 14.30 -8.14 -16.97
CA ARG A 70 13.61 -7.85 -18.23
C ARG A 70 12.49 -8.88 -18.44
N PRO A 71 11.44 -8.53 -19.20
CA PRO A 71 10.50 -9.49 -19.76
C PRO A 71 11.22 -10.73 -20.33
N ALA A 72 10.68 -11.92 -20.05
CA ALA A 72 11.26 -13.17 -20.52
C ALA A 72 11.32 -13.21 -22.06
N ALA A 73 12.49 -13.50 -22.62
CA ALA A 73 12.72 -13.50 -24.07
C ALA A 73 11.92 -14.58 -24.81
N GLU A 74 11.52 -15.65 -24.13
CA GLU A 74 10.68 -16.71 -24.69
C GLU A 74 9.27 -16.23 -25.07
N HIS A 75 8.82 -15.09 -24.52
CA HIS A 75 7.57 -14.41 -24.89
C HIS A 75 7.82 -13.17 -25.76
N ALA A 76 9.00 -13.05 -26.40
CA ALA A 76 9.33 -11.87 -27.21
C ALA A 76 8.36 -11.64 -28.39
N GLY A 77 7.68 -12.69 -28.87
CA GLY A 77 6.63 -12.55 -29.90
C GLY A 77 5.32 -11.92 -29.39
N GLU A 78 5.11 -11.85 -28.08
CA GLU A 78 3.97 -11.13 -27.46
C GLU A 78 4.32 -9.67 -27.16
N LEU A 79 5.61 -9.30 -27.24
CA LEU A 79 6.05 -7.92 -27.08
C LEU A 79 5.83 -7.15 -28.39
N PRO A 80 5.50 -5.86 -28.32
CA PRO A 80 5.40 -5.03 -29.51
C PRO A 80 6.74 -5.01 -30.29
N GLU A 81 6.68 -5.15 -31.62
CA GLU A 81 7.85 -5.05 -32.49
C GLU A 81 8.49 -3.64 -32.49
N HIS A 82 7.73 -2.63 -32.05
CA HIS A 82 8.13 -1.23 -31.99
C HIS A 82 7.84 -0.60 -30.62
N GLU A 83 8.58 0.47 -30.29
CA GLU A 83 8.35 1.25 -29.07
C GLU A 83 6.89 1.74 -29.02
N THR A 84 6.17 1.35 -27.96
CA THR A 84 4.75 1.67 -27.79
C THR A 84 4.61 2.78 -26.76
N VAL A 85 3.96 3.88 -27.14
CA VAL A 85 3.68 5.00 -26.25
C VAL A 85 2.27 4.89 -25.70
N HIS A 86 2.14 4.72 -24.39
CA HIS A 86 0.85 4.77 -23.70
C HIS A 86 0.65 6.15 -23.05
N HIS A 87 -0.26 6.96 -23.59
CA HIS A 87 -0.61 8.23 -22.98
C HIS A 87 -1.38 8.02 -21.67
N LEU A 88 -0.96 8.73 -20.61
CA LEU A 88 -1.63 8.69 -19.33
C LEU A 88 -2.99 9.40 -19.41
N THR A 89 -4.03 8.76 -18.87
CA THR A 89 -5.38 9.33 -18.77
C THR A 89 -5.47 10.36 -17.64
N PRO A 90 -6.56 11.15 -17.52
CA PRO A 90 -6.73 12.02 -16.36
C PRO A 90 -6.73 11.29 -15.01
N LEU A 91 -7.21 10.04 -14.97
CA LEU A 91 -7.19 9.20 -13.76
C LEU A 91 -5.78 8.74 -13.40
N ASP A 92 -4.94 8.48 -14.40
CA ASP A 92 -3.52 8.17 -14.23
C ASP A 92 -2.74 9.40 -13.74
N LEU A 93 -2.85 10.52 -14.46
CA LEU A 93 -2.17 11.77 -14.15
C LEU A 93 -2.54 12.31 -12.77
N ARG A 94 -3.80 12.16 -12.34
CA ARG A 94 -4.25 12.53 -10.99
C ARG A 94 -3.44 11.84 -9.89
N MET A 95 -2.93 10.63 -10.12
CA MET A 95 -2.22 9.82 -9.14
C MET A 95 -0.69 9.96 -9.22
N ILE A 96 -0.15 10.66 -10.23
CA ILE A 96 1.29 10.74 -10.48
C ILE A 96 2.07 11.42 -9.35
N THR A 97 1.45 12.34 -8.60
CA THR A 97 2.08 13.02 -7.45
C THR A 97 1.97 12.24 -6.15
N GLY A 98 1.36 11.06 -6.17
CA GLY A 98 1.26 10.16 -5.03
C GLY A 98 2.51 9.33 -4.84
N ASP A 99 2.61 8.73 -3.65
CA ASP A 99 3.59 7.68 -3.37
C ASP A 99 3.32 6.44 -4.23
N TYR A 100 4.36 5.63 -4.41
CA TYR A 100 4.19 4.31 -4.99
C TYR A 100 3.22 3.48 -4.15
N VAL A 101 2.37 2.69 -4.80
CA VAL A 101 1.54 1.69 -4.12
C VAL A 101 2.45 0.58 -3.65
N GLN A 102 2.52 0.39 -2.34
CA GLN A 102 3.35 -0.65 -1.71
C GLN A 102 2.46 -1.66 -0.98
N LYS A 103 2.63 -2.94 -1.30
CA LYS A 103 2.05 -4.07 -0.56
C LYS A 103 3.04 -5.21 -0.49
N GLY A 104 3.00 -5.95 0.62
CA GLY A 104 3.79 -7.13 0.82
C GLY A 104 2.97 -8.22 1.47
N VAL A 105 3.38 -9.47 1.26
CA VAL A 105 2.77 -10.66 1.83
C VAL A 105 3.82 -11.44 2.59
N VAL A 106 3.41 -12.01 3.72
CA VAL A 106 4.21 -12.96 4.51
C VAL A 106 3.84 -14.37 4.07
N LEU A 107 4.83 -15.16 3.67
CA LEU A 107 4.69 -16.52 3.16
C LEU A 107 5.53 -17.51 3.99
N PRO A 108 5.18 -18.79 4.01
CA PRO A 108 6.05 -19.83 4.57
C PRO A 108 7.39 -19.92 3.83
N LYS A 109 8.39 -20.57 4.44
CA LYS A 109 9.66 -20.83 3.77
C LYS A 109 9.49 -21.78 2.57
N PRO A 110 10.22 -21.54 1.47
CA PRO A 110 10.26 -22.46 0.34
C PRO A 110 10.86 -23.82 0.75
N PRO A 111 10.43 -24.93 0.13
CA PRO A 111 10.96 -26.28 0.41
C PRO A 111 12.38 -26.54 -0.13
N GLY A 112 13.24 -25.53 -0.30
CA GLY A 112 14.58 -25.63 -0.90
C GLY A 112 15.57 -24.56 -0.39
N ARG A 113 16.85 -24.63 -0.79
CA ARG A 113 17.92 -23.70 -0.35
C ARG A 113 18.06 -22.48 -1.27
N GLY A 114 18.50 -21.35 -0.68
CA GLY A 114 18.39 -19.96 -1.15
C GLY A 114 18.64 -19.65 -2.64
N GLU A 115 19.78 -20.04 -3.23
CA GLU A 115 20.10 -19.60 -4.61
C GLU A 115 19.10 -20.08 -5.66
N HIS A 116 18.63 -21.33 -5.57
CA HIS A 116 17.63 -21.87 -6.49
C HIS A 116 16.28 -21.15 -6.38
N VAL A 117 15.92 -20.70 -5.17
CA VAL A 117 14.70 -19.93 -4.92
C VAL A 117 14.80 -18.56 -5.57
N VAL A 118 15.94 -17.88 -5.44
CA VAL A 118 16.19 -16.57 -6.04
C VAL A 118 16.11 -16.64 -7.56
N GLU A 119 16.78 -17.60 -8.20
CA GLU A 119 16.74 -17.75 -9.66
C GLU A 119 15.32 -18.05 -10.16
N HIS A 120 14.57 -18.89 -9.43
CA HIS A 120 13.19 -19.22 -9.77
C HIS A 120 12.25 -18.01 -9.63
N LEU A 121 12.41 -17.21 -8.58
CA LEU A 121 11.69 -15.94 -8.39
C LEU A 121 11.99 -14.94 -9.51
N VAL A 122 13.26 -14.80 -9.88
CA VAL A 122 13.69 -13.92 -10.97
C VAL A 122 13.08 -14.38 -12.30
N SER A 123 13.16 -15.67 -12.61
CA SER A 123 12.63 -16.26 -13.84
C SER A 123 11.10 -16.12 -13.94
N SER A 124 10.37 -16.52 -12.89
CA SER A 124 8.91 -16.37 -12.83
C SER A 124 8.46 -14.91 -12.89
N PHE A 125 9.21 -13.98 -12.27
CA PHE A 125 8.91 -12.56 -12.37
C PHE A 125 9.16 -12.02 -13.79
N ALA A 126 10.22 -12.46 -14.47
CA ALA A 126 10.48 -12.10 -15.86
C ALA A 126 9.33 -12.53 -16.80
N ARG A 127 8.77 -13.74 -16.58
CA ARG A 127 7.61 -14.26 -17.32
C ARG A 127 6.34 -13.47 -16.99
N ALA A 128 6.10 -13.14 -15.73
CA ALA A 128 4.99 -12.27 -15.35
C ALA A 128 5.12 -10.88 -16.00
N LEU A 129 6.32 -10.29 -16.00
CA LEU A 129 6.60 -9.01 -16.64
C LEU A 129 6.42 -9.04 -18.15
N ALA A 130 6.60 -10.17 -18.83
CA ALA A 130 6.30 -10.27 -20.26
C ALA A 130 4.81 -10.00 -20.55
N ARG A 131 3.92 -10.52 -19.70
CA ARG A 131 2.48 -10.25 -19.78
C ARG A 131 2.09 -8.84 -19.36
N PHE A 132 2.96 -8.15 -18.61
CA PHE A 132 2.75 -6.79 -18.10
C PHE A 132 3.88 -5.86 -18.59
N TYR A 133 4.30 -6.01 -19.85
CA TYR A 133 5.50 -5.36 -20.38
C TYR A 133 5.58 -3.83 -20.19
N PRO A 134 4.48 -3.04 -20.12
CA PRO A 134 4.59 -1.61 -19.80
C PRO A 134 5.12 -1.34 -18.39
N LEU A 135 5.15 -2.34 -17.51
CA LEU A 135 5.72 -2.29 -16.16
C LEU A 135 7.16 -2.84 -16.06
N ALA A 136 7.76 -3.26 -17.18
CA ALA A 136 9.10 -3.83 -17.20
C ALA A 136 10.10 -2.93 -16.44
N SER A 137 10.77 -3.50 -15.41
CA SER A 137 11.46 -2.72 -14.39
C SER A 137 12.45 -3.55 -13.54
N ARG A 138 12.86 -3.06 -12.36
CA ARG A 138 13.96 -3.62 -11.54
C ARG A 138 13.44 -4.55 -10.43
N LEU A 139 14.11 -5.69 -10.17
CA LEU A 139 13.83 -6.58 -9.03
C LEU A 139 15.02 -6.59 -8.06
N ALA A 140 14.80 -6.31 -6.77
CA ALA A 140 15.82 -6.49 -5.73
C ALA A 140 15.47 -7.71 -4.87
N VAL A 141 16.47 -8.41 -4.33
CA VAL A 141 16.30 -9.49 -3.34
C VAL A 141 17.25 -9.18 -2.19
N ALA A 142 16.72 -9.07 -0.98
CA ALA A 142 17.51 -8.74 0.19
C ALA A 142 17.29 -9.78 1.27
N ASP A 143 18.30 -10.08 2.09
CA ASP A 143 18.12 -10.89 3.29
C ASP A 143 17.88 -9.95 4.46
N ALA A 144 17.01 -10.30 5.40
CA ALA A 144 16.95 -9.59 6.68
C ALA A 144 17.74 -10.37 7.73
N ASP A 145 18.79 -9.78 8.30
CA ASP A 145 19.51 -10.35 9.45
C ASP A 145 18.79 -10.08 10.79
N THR A 146 17.48 -9.84 10.75
CA THR A 146 16.62 -9.84 11.94
C THR A 146 16.05 -11.22 12.20
N PRO A 147 15.95 -11.66 13.46
CA PRO A 147 15.04 -12.73 13.85
C PRO A 147 13.59 -12.22 13.84
N SER A 148 13.19 -11.42 12.84
CA SER A 148 11.79 -11.07 12.64
C SER A 148 11.12 -12.33 12.15
N SER A 149 10.30 -12.91 13.02
CA SER A 149 9.46 -14.04 12.67
C SER A 149 8.22 -13.57 11.89
N THR A 150 7.57 -14.50 11.21
CA THR A 150 6.24 -14.28 10.64
C THR A 150 5.25 -13.76 11.68
N ALA A 151 5.32 -14.27 12.91
CA ALA A 151 4.49 -13.84 14.04
C ALA A 151 4.75 -12.39 14.48
N ASP A 152 6.01 -11.94 14.50
CA ASP A 152 6.35 -10.55 14.86
C ASP A 152 5.72 -9.52 13.90
N ILE A 153 5.46 -9.94 12.65
CA ILE A 153 4.86 -9.11 11.62
C ILE A 153 3.33 -9.22 11.63
N ALA A 154 2.81 -10.44 11.75
CA ALA A 154 1.39 -10.72 11.51
C ALA A 154 0.52 -10.75 12.77
N ASP A 155 1.07 -11.13 13.93
CA ASP A 155 0.32 -11.20 15.20
C ASP A 155 0.46 -9.93 16.06
N SER A 156 1.47 -9.10 15.78
CA SER A 156 1.66 -7.86 16.51
C SER A 156 0.57 -6.85 16.18
N LEU A 157 -0.08 -6.30 17.21
CA LEU A 157 -1.03 -5.19 17.04
C LEU A 157 -0.37 -4.00 16.33
N TYR A 158 0.89 -3.70 16.67
CA TYR A 158 1.66 -2.62 16.08
C TYR A 158 2.69 -3.16 15.10
N VAL A 159 2.78 -2.55 13.91
CA VAL A 159 3.74 -2.97 12.89
C VAL A 159 5.15 -2.54 13.31
N PRO A 160 6.12 -3.47 13.44
CA PRO A 160 7.50 -3.11 13.75
C PRO A 160 8.09 -2.23 12.64
N ARG A 161 8.77 -1.13 13.02
CA ARG A 161 9.35 -0.17 12.05
C ARG A 161 10.30 -0.80 11.02
N VAL A 162 10.94 -1.93 11.35
CA VAL A 162 11.82 -2.65 10.42
C VAL A 162 11.07 -3.15 9.19
N VAL A 163 9.77 -3.45 9.31
CA VAL A 163 8.94 -3.92 8.19
C VAL A 163 8.92 -2.91 7.03
N TRP A 164 9.01 -1.61 7.33
CA TRP A 164 9.08 -0.59 6.29
C TRP A 164 10.29 -0.80 5.37
N SER A 165 11.41 -1.27 5.88
CA SER A 165 12.61 -1.53 5.07
C SER A 165 12.52 -2.78 4.18
N PHE A 166 11.47 -3.60 4.32
CA PHE A 166 11.19 -4.72 3.41
C PHE A 166 10.58 -4.28 2.08
N PHE A 167 10.17 -3.01 1.96
CA PHE A 167 9.57 -2.46 0.74
C PHE A 167 10.62 -1.71 -0.11
N PRO A 168 10.68 -1.97 -1.43
CA PRO A 168 11.58 -1.24 -2.32
C PRO A 168 11.03 0.16 -2.62
N LEU A 169 11.89 1.11 -2.99
CA LEU A 169 11.47 2.46 -3.46
C LEU A 169 10.66 3.29 -2.43
N ASN A 170 10.84 3.07 -1.13
CA ASN A 170 10.18 3.87 -0.09
C ASN A 170 10.38 5.38 -0.29
N GLY A 171 9.28 6.14 -0.17
CA GLY A 171 9.27 7.59 -0.33
C GLY A 171 9.43 8.09 -1.78
N MET A 172 9.42 7.19 -2.77
CA MET A 172 9.42 7.57 -4.18
C MET A 172 8.03 8.03 -4.60
N LEU A 173 7.98 9.19 -5.27
CA LEU A 173 6.77 9.74 -5.87
C LEU A 173 6.66 9.31 -7.32
N GLY A 174 5.44 9.17 -7.84
CA GLY A 174 5.24 8.85 -9.26
C GLY A 174 5.89 9.87 -10.21
N THR A 175 5.93 11.15 -9.81
CA THR A 175 6.60 12.24 -10.54
C THR A 175 8.11 12.10 -10.57
N ASP A 176 8.73 11.42 -9.59
CA ASP A 176 10.18 11.18 -9.63
C ASP A 176 10.57 10.33 -10.83
N ALA A 177 9.77 9.31 -11.15
CA ALA A 177 10.02 8.47 -12.31
C ALA A 177 9.68 9.17 -13.64
N ALA A 178 8.76 10.14 -13.61
CA ALA A 178 8.50 10.98 -14.78
C ALA A 178 9.66 11.96 -15.07
N VAL A 179 10.29 12.51 -14.02
CA VAL A 179 11.43 13.44 -14.12
C VAL A 179 12.73 12.72 -14.46
N GLU A 180 12.98 11.54 -13.87
CA GLU A 180 14.18 10.75 -14.10
C GLU A 180 13.82 9.39 -14.74
N PRO A 181 13.81 9.27 -16.09
CA PRO A 181 13.34 8.08 -16.80
C PRO A 181 14.10 6.78 -16.49
N ARG A 182 15.25 6.86 -15.82
CA ARG A 182 16.02 5.69 -15.35
C ARG A 182 15.43 5.05 -14.08
N ARG A 183 14.53 5.74 -13.39
CA ARG A 183 13.84 5.23 -12.21
C ARG A 183 12.74 4.25 -12.63
N PRO A 184 12.65 3.10 -11.97
CA PRO A 184 11.66 2.10 -12.32
C PRO A 184 10.24 2.53 -11.89
N VAL A 185 9.24 2.19 -12.70
CA VAL A 185 7.82 2.34 -12.34
C VAL A 185 7.29 1.20 -11.49
N LEU A 186 8.06 0.11 -11.35
CA LEU A 186 7.73 -1.07 -10.56
C LEU A 186 9.00 -1.63 -9.93
N ALA A 187 8.92 -2.15 -8.72
CA ALA A 187 9.97 -2.96 -8.13
C ALA A 187 9.40 -3.97 -7.16
N ALA A 188 10.01 -5.14 -7.09
CA ALA A 188 9.73 -6.11 -6.03
C ALA A 188 10.98 -6.33 -5.16
N GLN A 189 10.74 -6.69 -3.91
CA GLN A 189 11.73 -7.07 -2.92
C GLN A 189 11.27 -8.35 -2.23
N VAL A 190 12.16 -9.33 -2.20
CA VAL A 190 11.95 -10.56 -1.42
C VAL A 190 12.90 -10.49 -0.24
N THR A 191 12.37 -10.69 0.96
CA THR A 191 13.10 -10.64 2.23
C THR A 191 12.98 -11.96 2.97
N GLU A 192 14.09 -12.66 3.19
CA GLU A 192 14.09 -13.87 4.04
C GLU A 192 13.91 -13.47 5.51
N LEU A 193 13.00 -14.17 6.20
CA LEU A 193 12.72 -14.06 7.62
C LEU A 193 13.23 -15.32 8.36
N ALA A 194 13.21 -15.32 9.69
CA ALA A 194 13.67 -16.45 10.49
C ALA A 194 12.92 -17.76 10.15
N ASP A 195 11.61 -17.68 9.92
CA ASP A 195 10.67 -18.78 9.74
C ASP A 195 9.77 -18.61 8.50
N GLY A 196 10.03 -17.60 7.65
CA GLY A 196 9.22 -17.33 6.46
C GLY A 196 9.90 -16.44 5.43
N MET A 197 9.10 -15.91 4.51
CA MET A 197 9.51 -14.96 3.46
C MET A 197 8.56 -13.76 3.46
N PHE A 198 9.08 -12.56 3.22
CA PHE A 198 8.29 -11.37 2.93
C PHE A 198 8.50 -10.95 1.47
N ILE A 199 7.44 -11.03 0.66
CA ILE A 199 7.49 -10.56 -0.74
C ILE A 199 6.74 -9.25 -0.85
N ALA A 200 7.46 -8.19 -1.17
CA ALA A 200 6.96 -6.83 -1.33
C ALA A 200 7.02 -6.38 -2.78
N MET A 201 6.08 -5.53 -3.19
CA MET A 201 6.09 -4.87 -4.48
C MET A 201 5.68 -3.41 -4.34
N SER A 202 6.32 -2.55 -5.12
CA SER A 202 6.09 -1.10 -5.19
C SER A 202 5.82 -0.69 -6.62
N LEU A 203 4.68 -0.04 -6.88
CA LEU A 203 4.20 0.31 -8.22
C LEU A 203 3.84 1.79 -8.29
N ASN A 204 4.29 2.48 -9.33
CA ASN A 204 3.96 3.87 -9.58
C ASN A 204 2.44 4.01 -9.78
N HIS A 205 1.77 4.69 -8.85
CA HIS A 205 0.32 4.82 -8.87
C HIS A 205 -0.18 5.62 -10.09
N GLY A 206 0.67 6.46 -10.70
CA GLY A 206 0.36 7.15 -11.94
C GLY A 206 0.32 6.25 -13.18
N VAL A 207 0.77 4.99 -13.09
CA VAL A 207 0.77 4.05 -14.23
C VAL A 207 -0.38 3.04 -14.14
N ALA A 208 -0.73 2.64 -12.92
CA ALA A 208 -1.69 1.58 -12.64
C ALA A 208 -2.29 1.71 -11.22
N ASP A 209 -3.48 1.14 -11.02
CA ASP A 209 -4.17 1.13 -9.73
C ASP A 209 -3.98 -0.18 -8.93
N GLY A 210 -4.58 -0.24 -7.75
CA GLY A 210 -4.50 -1.40 -6.86
C GLY A 210 -5.08 -2.69 -7.46
N PHE A 211 -5.97 -2.62 -8.45
CA PHE A 211 -6.45 -3.84 -9.12
C PHE A 211 -5.34 -4.43 -9.98
N THR A 212 -4.70 -3.62 -10.81
CA THR A 212 -3.56 -4.05 -11.64
C THR A 212 -2.40 -4.55 -10.79
N PHE A 213 -2.13 -3.89 -9.66
CA PHE A 213 -1.13 -4.36 -8.69
C PHE A 213 -1.38 -5.82 -8.29
N TRP A 214 -2.59 -6.14 -7.80
CA TRP A 214 -2.93 -7.49 -7.36
C TRP A 214 -3.08 -8.47 -8.52
N HIS A 215 -3.48 -8.00 -9.71
CA HIS A 215 -3.50 -8.81 -10.92
C HIS A 215 -2.09 -9.31 -11.26
N LEU A 216 -1.11 -8.41 -11.32
CA LEU A 216 0.30 -8.77 -11.54
C LEU A 216 0.82 -9.70 -10.43
N PHE A 217 0.54 -9.37 -9.17
CA PHE A 217 1.02 -10.17 -8.03
C PHE A 217 0.49 -11.61 -8.09
N ARG A 218 -0.79 -11.78 -8.42
CA ARG A 218 -1.42 -13.09 -8.60
C ARG A 218 -0.82 -13.85 -9.77
N THR A 219 -0.69 -13.21 -10.94
CA THR A 219 -0.07 -13.83 -12.13
C THR A 219 1.35 -14.28 -11.81
N TRP A 220 2.13 -13.47 -11.10
CA TRP A 220 3.48 -13.84 -10.69
C TRP A 220 3.49 -15.05 -9.75
N SER A 221 2.62 -15.07 -8.73
CA SER A 221 2.51 -16.21 -7.82
C SER A 221 2.12 -17.52 -8.54
N GLU A 222 1.17 -17.44 -9.48
CA GLU A 222 0.72 -18.59 -10.26
C GLU A 222 1.82 -19.15 -11.17
N ILE A 223 2.58 -18.26 -11.84
CA ILE A 223 3.73 -18.64 -12.65
C ILE A 223 4.83 -19.25 -11.77
N ASN A 224 5.10 -18.68 -10.59
CA ASN A 224 6.12 -19.18 -9.68
C ASN A 224 5.79 -20.58 -9.15
N ARG A 225 4.53 -20.86 -8.82
CA ARG A 225 4.13 -22.18 -8.33
C ARG A 225 4.32 -23.30 -9.37
N ARG A 226 4.26 -22.96 -10.67
CA ARG A 226 4.40 -23.93 -11.76
C ARG A 226 5.87 -24.28 -11.98
N ARG A 227 6.19 -25.58 -12.09
CA ARG A 227 7.56 -26.06 -12.37
C ARG A 227 7.89 -25.90 -13.86
N SER A 228 9.13 -25.54 -14.17
CA SER A 228 9.64 -25.57 -15.55
C SER A 228 9.62 -27.01 -16.08
N GLY A 229 8.79 -27.29 -17.08
CA GLY A 229 8.74 -28.60 -17.77
C GLY A 229 7.34 -29.15 -18.02
N ASP A 230 6.34 -28.73 -17.24
CA ASP A 230 4.93 -28.97 -17.56
C ASP A 230 4.49 -27.91 -18.56
N ASN A 231 3.78 -28.28 -19.64
CA ASN A 231 3.27 -27.38 -20.70
C ASN A 231 2.98 -25.97 -20.15
N ALA A 232 3.96 -25.07 -20.35
CA ALA A 232 4.18 -23.92 -19.46
C ALA A 232 3.09 -22.85 -19.54
N ASP A 233 2.19 -23.00 -20.52
CA ASP A 233 1.12 -22.08 -20.91
C ASP A 233 -0.28 -22.72 -20.93
N LEU A 234 -0.48 -23.89 -20.31
CA LEU A 234 -1.83 -24.36 -19.98
C LEU A 234 -2.55 -23.24 -19.20
N GLU A 235 -3.61 -22.68 -19.77
CA GLU A 235 -4.31 -21.44 -19.42
C GLU A 235 -4.04 -20.94 -17.98
N LEU A 236 -3.25 -19.86 -17.86
CA LEU A 236 -3.18 -19.12 -16.60
C LEU A 236 -4.59 -18.71 -16.20
N SER A 237 -4.92 -18.85 -14.91
CA SER A 237 -6.24 -18.44 -14.40
C SER A 237 -6.44 -16.93 -14.53
N THR A 238 -5.34 -16.16 -14.60
CA THR A 238 -5.36 -14.72 -14.81
C THR A 238 -5.43 -14.38 -16.31
N PRO A 239 -6.49 -13.70 -16.77
CA PRO A 239 -6.60 -13.23 -18.15
C PRO A 239 -5.50 -12.21 -18.50
N PRO A 240 -5.15 -12.04 -19.79
CA PRO A 240 -4.16 -11.04 -20.19
C PRO A 240 -4.64 -9.61 -19.86
N PRO A 241 -3.75 -8.70 -19.43
CA PRO A 241 -4.11 -7.31 -19.18
C PRO A 241 -4.43 -6.56 -20.48
N VAL A 242 -5.31 -5.56 -20.38
CA VAL A 242 -5.63 -4.66 -21.50
C VAL A 242 -4.86 -3.36 -21.36
N PHE A 243 -4.09 -3.02 -22.40
CA PHE A 243 -3.20 -1.86 -22.42
C PHE A 243 -3.78 -0.63 -23.11
N ASP A 244 -4.83 -0.82 -23.93
CA ASP A 244 -5.51 0.27 -24.63
C ASP A 244 -6.08 1.25 -23.64
N ARG A 245 -5.52 2.47 -23.64
CA ARG A 245 -5.85 3.52 -22.66
C ARG A 245 -7.26 4.04 -22.92
N TRP A 246 -8.10 4.04 -21.89
CA TRP A 246 -9.48 4.50 -21.99
C TRP A 246 -9.54 6.03 -21.87
N PHE A 247 -9.73 6.70 -23.01
CA PHE A 247 -10.01 8.14 -23.07
C PHE A 247 -11.50 8.37 -23.33
N VAL A 248 -12.13 9.22 -22.51
CA VAL A 248 -13.47 9.73 -22.79
C VAL A 248 -13.36 10.77 -23.92
N ASP A 249 -14.34 10.77 -24.82
CA ASP A 249 -14.42 11.73 -25.93
C ASP A 249 -14.20 13.18 -25.47
N GLY A 250 -13.43 13.93 -26.25
CA GLY A 250 -13.10 15.33 -25.97
C GLY A 250 -11.84 15.55 -25.11
N ILE A 251 -11.21 14.49 -24.59
CA ILE A 251 -9.93 14.60 -23.89
C ILE A 251 -8.78 14.58 -24.91
N PRO A 252 -7.87 15.57 -24.92
CA PRO A 252 -6.70 15.54 -25.79
C PRO A 252 -5.72 14.43 -25.36
N ALA A 253 -5.07 13.79 -26.33
CA ALA A 253 -3.98 12.84 -26.10
C ALA A 253 -2.78 13.23 -26.99
N PRO A 254 -1.63 13.63 -26.42
CA PRO A 254 -1.34 13.79 -24.99
C PRO A 254 -2.09 14.96 -24.32
N ILE A 255 -2.28 14.87 -22.99
CA ILE A 255 -2.92 15.94 -22.20
C ILE A 255 -1.88 17.03 -21.88
N PRO A 256 -2.12 18.30 -22.24
CA PRO A 256 -1.25 19.40 -21.83
C PRO A 256 -1.38 19.63 -20.32
N LEU A 257 -0.24 19.70 -19.63
CA LEU A 257 -0.19 19.97 -18.20
C LEU A 257 0.17 21.45 -17.93
N PRO A 258 -0.36 22.07 -16.87
CA PRO A 258 -0.13 23.48 -16.56
C PRO A 258 1.21 23.72 -15.84
N PHE A 259 2.27 23.04 -16.29
CA PHE A 259 3.61 23.15 -15.73
C PHE A 259 4.60 23.45 -16.84
N ALA A 260 5.54 24.38 -16.59
CA ALA A 260 6.62 24.64 -17.53
C ALA A 260 7.63 23.50 -17.57
N LYS A 261 7.81 22.84 -16.41
CA LYS A 261 8.73 21.70 -16.22
C LYS A 261 8.06 20.62 -15.36
N LEU A 262 8.40 19.34 -15.58
CA LEU A 262 7.84 18.23 -14.80
C LEU A 262 8.28 18.28 -13.33
N GLU A 263 9.46 18.83 -13.06
CA GLU A 263 10.00 19.05 -11.73
C GLU A 263 9.09 19.92 -10.87
N ASP A 264 8.35 20.86 -11.48
CA ASP A 264 7.41 21.75 -10.78
C ASP A 264 6.22 20.98 -10.17
N MET A 265 6.00 19.74 -10.61
CA MET A 265 4.98 18.85 -10.05
C MET A 265 5.44 18.15 -8.76
N VAL A 266 6.76 18.05 -8.53
CA VAL A 266 7.33 17.28 -7.42
C VAL A 266 7.08 18.01 -6.11
N ARG A 267 6.22 17.45 -5.27
CA ARG A 267 5.90 17.98 -3.93
C ARG A 267 6.24 16.94 -2.88
N ARG A 268 7.46 17.00 -2.36
CA ARG A 268 7.93 16.13 -1.26
C ARG A 268 7.06 16.36 -0.03
N PRO A 269 6.30 15.36 0.44
CA PRO A 269 5.48 15.52 1.63
C PRO A 269 6.33 15.42 2.89
N LEU A 270 5.88 16.09 3.95
CA LEU A 270 6.39 15.87 5.30
C LEU A 270 5.56 14.78 5.97
N TYR A 271 6.15 13.61 6.16
CA TYR A 271 5.48 12.54 6.90
C TYR A 271 5.52 12.84 8.40
N THR A 272 4.35 13.01 8.99
CA THR A 272 4.25 13.06 10.45
C THR A 272 4.53 11.65 10.99
N PRO A 273 5.41 11.48 12.00
CA PRO A 273 5.61 10.19 12.63
C PRO A 273 4.29 9.64 13.16
N VAL A 274 3.94 8.42 12.75
CA VAL A 274 2.76 7.70 13.22
C VAL A 274 3.15 6.30 13.68
N GLU A 275 2.34 5.73 14.57
CA GLU A 275 2.35 4.29 14.83
C GLU A 275 1.32 3.62 13.91
N GLU A 276 1.71 2.50 13.34
CA GLU A 276 0.89 1.70 12.46
C GLU A 276 0.35 0.49 13.23
N CYS A 277 -0.94 0.19 13.08
CA CYS A 277 -1.57 -0.95 13.73
C CYS A 277 -2.59 -1.65 12.85
N PHE A 278 -2.83 -2.93 13.13
CA PHE A 278 -3.87 -3.74 12.50
C PHE A 278 -5.08 -3.88 13.41
N LEU A 279 -6.23 -3.40 12.94
CA LEU A 279 -7.50 -3.55 13.65
C LEU A 279 -8.35 -4.63 12.97
N HIS A 280 -8.48 -5.78 13.63
CA HIS A 280 -9.31 -6.87 13.13
C HIS A 280 -10.78 -6.68 13.56
N PHE A 281 -11.69 -6.76 12.58
CA PHE A 281 -13.12 -6.84 12.82
C PHE A 281 -13.61 -8.25 12.48
N SER A 282 -14.05 -9.00 13.50
CA SER A 282 -14.59 -10.34 13.29
C SER A 282 -15.84 -10.31 12.39
N ALA A 283 -16.14 -11.42 11.72
CA ALA A 283 -17.35 -11.54 10.88
C ALA A 283 -18.62 -11.21 11.66
N GLU A 284 -18.69 -11.60 12.94
CA GLU A 284 -19.76 -11.24 13.85
C GLU A 284 -19.84 -9.73 14.09
N SER A 285 -18.72 -9.08 14.43
CA SER A 285 -18.68 -7.63 14.66
C SER A 285 -19.13 -6.85 13.42
N VAL A 286 -18.68 -7.28 12.23
CA VAL A 286 -19.07 -6.68 10.95
C VAL A 286 -20.58 -6.84 10.71
N ARG A 287 -21.13 -8.04 10.97
CA ARG A 287 -22.56 -8.30 10.86
C ARG A 287 -23.36 -7.40 11.79
N THR A 288 -23.00 -7.33 13.07
CA THR A 288 -23.65 -6.48 14.07
C THR A 288 -23.63 -5.00 13.67
N LEU A 289 -22.48 -4.49 13.18
CA LEU A 289 -22.38 -3.11 12.70
C LEU A 289 -23.29 -2.86 11.50
N LYS A 290 -23.36 -3.80 10.55
CA LYS A 290 -24.21 -3.70 9.37
C LYS A 290 -25.70 -3.73 9.73
N GLU A 291 -26.12 -4.66 10.58
CA GLU A 291 -27.50 -4.78 11.04
C GLU A 291 -27.95 -3.52 11.76
N LYS A 292 -27.14 -3.03 12.71
CA LYS A 292 -27.39 -1.77 13.41
C LYS A 292 -27.53 -0.58 12.46
N ALA A 293 -26.60 -0.44 11.51
CA ALA A 293 -26.62 0.67 10.56
C ALA A 293 -27.88 0.67 9.69
N ASN A 294 -28.32 -0.51 9.23
CA ASN A 294 -29.54 -0.63 8.43
C ASN A 294 -30.82 -0.42 9.28
N ALA A 295 -30.85 -0.92 10.51
CA ALA A 295 -31.98 -0.71 11.43
C ALA A 295 -32.19 0.77 11.77
N GLU A 296 -31.12 1.52 12.05
CA GLU A 296 -31.17 2.96 12.30
C GLU A 296 -31.73 3.75 11.10
N MET A 297 -31.50 3.29 9.87
CA MET A 297 -32.03 3.93 8.66
C MET A 297 -33.48 3.56 8.36
N ALA A 298 -33.93 2.35 8.72
CA ALA A 298 -35.31 1.90 8.50
C ALA A 298 -36.34 2.63 9.39
N GLY A 299 -35.91 3.15 10.55
CA GLY A 299 -36.77 3.85 11.51
C GLY A 299 -37.08 5.32 11.18
N GLY A 300 -36.42 5.92 10.18
CA GLY A 300 -36.72 7.28 9.72
C GLY A 300 -37.61 7.23 8.49
N GLY A 301 -38.91 7.53 8.64
CA GLY A 301 -39.98 7.32 7.64
C GLY A 301 -39.87 8.08 6.30
N GLY A 302 -38.75 7.93 5.59
CA GLY A 302 -38.52 8.36 4.22
C GLY A 302 -38.19 7.18 3.30
N ALA A 303 -38.34 7.41 1.99
CA ALA A 303 -38.21 6.44 0.90
C ALA A 303 -37.10 5.39 1.06
N ALA A 304 -37.33 4.18 0.54
CA ALA A 304 -36.42 3.04 0.56
C ALA A 304 -34.97 3.45 0.24
N THR A 305 -34.16 3.66 1.28
CA THR A 305 -32.74 3.98 1.13
C THR A 305 -32.00 2.71 0.73
N ALA A 306 -31.07 2.81 -0.23
CA ALA A 306 -30.22 1.69 -0.62
C ALA A 306 -29.54 1.07 0.61
N ALA A 307 -29.53 -0.27 0.67
CA ALA A 307 -29.01 -1.01 1.81
C ALA A 307 -27.53 -0.66 2.10
N ILE A 308 -27.22 -0.44 3.38
CA ILE A 308 -25.86 -0.16 3.83
C ILE A 308 -25.05 -1.46 3.78
N SER A 309 -23.90 -1.40 3.10
CA SER A 309 -22.96 -2.52 2.99
C SER A 309 -22.10 -2.70 4.24
N SER A 310 -21.52 -3.89 4.40
CA SER A 310 -20.56 -4.20 5.48
C SER A 310 -19.36 -3.24 5.50
N LEU A 311 -18.84 -2.88 4.32
CA LEU A 311 -17.75 -1.91 4.23
C LEU A 311 -18.22 -0.55 4.75
N GLN A 312 -19.35 -0.04 4.27
CA GLN A 312 -19.88 1.26 4.69
C GLN A 312 -20.15 1.33 6.20
N SER A 313 -20.66 0.26 6.82
CA SER A 313 -20.91 0.23 8.27
C SER A 313 -19.60 0.25 9.07
N VAL A 314 -18.59 -0.53 8.70
CA VAL A 314 -17.28 -0.54 9.36
C VAL A 314 -16.56 0.80 9.18
N VAL A 315 -16.56 1.34 7.95
CA VAL A 315 -15.95 2.64 7.66
C VAL A 315 -16.61 3.77 8.44
N ALA A 316 -17.94 3.79 8.51
CA ALA A 316 -18.67 4.77 9.32
C ALA A 316 -18.32 4.64 10.81
N HIS A 317 -18.18 3.41 11.30
CA HIS A 317 -17.76 3.16 12.68
C HIS A 317 -16.36 3.74 12.96
N ILE A 318 -15.39 3.48 12.07
CA ILE A 318 -14.03 4.01 12.15
C ILE A 318 -14.02 5.54 12.08
N TRP A 319 -14.76 6.14 11.14
CA TRP A 319 -14.83 7.59 11.00
C TRP A 319 -15.31 8.27 12.28
N ARG A 320 -16.38 7.72 12.88
CA ARG A 320 -16.89 8.19 14.18
C ARG A 320 -15.89 7.96 15.31
N ALA A 321 -15.19 6.83 15.33
CA ALA A 321 -14.17 6.52 16.33
C ALA A 321 -12.98 7.49 16.25
N VAL A 322 -12.50 7.81 15.05
CA VAL A 322 -11.43 8.79 14.83
C VAL A 322 -11.85 10.18 15.31
N CYS A 323 -13.09 10.60 15.06
CA CYS A 323 -13.59 11.89 15.57
C CYS A 323 -13.54 11.96 17.10
N ARG A 324 -13.94 10.87 17.79
CA ARG A 324 -13.84 10.77 19.26
C ARG A 324 -12.38 10.77 19.74
N ALA A 325 -11.55 9.93 19.13
CA ALA A 325 -10.15 9.75 19.53
C ALA A 325 -9.34 11.06 19.37
N ARG A 326 -9.60 11.82 18.30
CA ARG A 326 -8.98 13.13 18.07
C ARG A 326 -9.61 14.27 18.86
N ARG A 327 -10.71 14.02 19.58
CA ARG A 327 -11.49 15.04 20.30
C ARG A 327 -11.80 16.26 19.42
N LEU A 328 -12.28 16.00 18.20
CA LEU A 328 -12.61 17.07 17.27
C LEU A 328 -13.73 17.95 17.85
N ALA A 329 -13.62 19.26 17.66
CA ALA A 329 -14.67 20.20 18.05
C ALA A 329 -15.98 19.86 17.29
N PRO A 330 -17.15 19.91 17.94
CA PRO A 330 -18.42 19.54 17.30
C PRO A 330 -18.70 20.27 15.98
N GLU A 331 -18.23 21.51 15.84
CA GLU A 331 -18.43 22.40 14.70
C GLU A 331 -17.44 22.12 13.55
N LEU A 332 -16.37 21.37 13.81
CA LEU A 332 -15.32 21.12 12.82
C LEU A 332 -15.86 20.22 11.69
N GLU A 333 -15.77 20.70 10.45
CA GLU A 333 -16.02 19.85 9.27
C GLU A 333 -14.99 18.73 9.21
N THR A 334 -15.48 17.51 9.07
CA THR A 334 -14.71 16.32 8.81
C THR A 334 -15.14 15.67 7.50
N ARG A 335 -14.20 14.99 6.85
CA ARG A 335 -14.36 14.40 5.52
C ARG A 335 -13.90 12.96 5.55
N HIS A 336 -14.67 12.10 4.91
CA HIS A 336 -14.25 10.73 4.65
C HIS A 336 -14.07 10.49 3.15
N GLY A 337 -12.82 10.23 2.74
CA GLY A 337 -12.45 9.85 1.38
C GLY A 337 -12.54 8.35 1.14
N LEU A 338 -13.12 7.96 0.02
CA LEU A 338 -13.25 6.58 -0.45
C LEU A 338 -12.83 6.48 -1.92
N SER A 339 -12.22 5.36 -2.29
CA SER A 339 -11.93 5.02 -3.68
C SER A 339 -13.07 4.20 -4.28
N VAL A 340 -13.58 4.61 -5.43
CA VAL A 340 -14.63 3.91 -6.18
C VAL A 340 -14.07 3.42 -7.50
N GLY A 341 -13.98 2.09 -7.68
CA GLY A 341 -13.54 1.48 -8.92
C GLY A 341 -14.62 1.52 -10.00
N LEU A 342 -14.21 1.80 -11.25
CA LEU A 342 -15.09 2.04 -12.39
C LEU A 342 -15.28 0.82 -13.31
N ARG A 343 -14.43 -0.21 -13.24
CA ARG A 343 -14.49 -1.39 -14.13
C ARG A 343 -15.87 -2.07 -14.19
N ALA A 344 -16.55 -2.18 -13.05
CA ALA A 344 -17.90 -2.75 -12.97
C ALA A 344 -19.03 -1.70 -13.15
N ARG A 345 -18.69 -0.45 -13.47
CA ARG A 345 -19.62 0.70 -13.50
C ARG A 345 -19.65 1.41 -14.84
N VAL A 346 -18.62 1.23 -15.66
CA VAL A 346 -18.48 1.85 -16.98
C VAL A 346 -18.23 0.71 -17.97
N LYS A 347 -19.15 0.54 -18.92
CA LYS A 347 -19.19 -0.64 -19.81
C LYS A 347 -17.93 -0.77 -20.68
N GLU A 348 -17.37 0.36 -21.11
CA GLU A 348 -16.22 0.42 -22.03
C GLU A 348 -14.88 0.21 -21.32
N VAL A 349 -14.87 0.12 -19.99
CA VAL A 349 -13.66 -0.17 -19.23
C VAL A 349 -13.57 -1.68 -19.04
N PRO A 350 -12.61 -2.38 -19.70
CA PRO A 350 -12.43 -3.80 -19.49
C PRO A 350 -12.07 -4.11 -18.04
N GLN A 351 -12.47 -5.29 -17.57
CA GLN A 351 -12.13 -5.76 -16.23
C GLN A 351 -10.60 -5.86 -16.05
N GLU A 352 -9.88 -6.21 -17.11
CA GLU A 352 -8.44 -6.41 -17.15
C GLU A 352 -7.66 -5.15 -17.51
N TYR A 353 -8.32 -3.99 -17.62
CA TYR A 353 -7.69 -2.70 -17.91
C TYR A 353 -6.56 -2.41 -16.91
N MET A 354 -5.38 -2.07 -17.43
CA MET A 354 -4.17 -1.92 -16.63
C MET A 354 -4.07 -0.54 -15.94
N GLY A 355 -4.61 0.51 -16.56
CA GLY A 355 -4.51 1.87 -16.03
C GLY A 355 -5.38 2.12 -14.79
N ASN A 356 -5.36 3.36 -14.30
CA ASN A 356 -6.19 3.77 -13.18
C ASN A 356 -7.66 3.92 -13.60
N THR A 357 -8.56 3.22 -12.89
CA THR A 357 -10.02 3.37 -13.06
C THR A 357 -10.69 3.58 -11.72
N VAL A 358 -10.14 4.51 -10.94
CA VAL A 358 -10.62 4.82 -9.59
C VAL A 358 -10.94 6.30 -9.49
N VAL A 359 -12.13 6.62 -8.98
CA VAL A 359 -12.53 7.98 -8.65
C VAL A 359 -12.69 8.14 -7.14
N GLY A 360 -12.37 9.34 -6.64
CA GLY A 360 -12.53 9.66 -5.23
C GLY A 360 -13.97 10.07 -4.91
N ALA A 361 -14.61 9.36 -3.98
CA ALA A 361 -15.84 9.77 -3.31
C ALA A 361 -15.51 10.46 -1.99
N VAL A 362 -16.20 11.55 -1.66
CA VAL A 362 -15.99 12.29 -0.40
C VAL A 362 -17.31 12.49 0.31
N ALA A 363 -17.47 11.88 1.49
CA ALA A 363 -18.54 12.21 2.42
C ALA A 363 -18.09 13.35 3.34
N ARG A 364 -19.01 14.24 3.70
CA ARG A 364 -18.75 15.42 4.53
C ARG A 364 -19.80 15.53 5.63
N ALA A 365 -19.37 15.89 6.82
CA ALA A 365 -20.23 16.18 7.97
C ALA A 365 -19.43 16.95 9.02
N THR A 366 -20.10 17.60 9.96
CA THR A 366 -19.44 18.06 11.19
C THR A 366 -19.19 16.89 12.16
N ALA A 367 -18.21 17.03 13.05
CA ALA A 367 -17.95 16.02 14.07
C ALA A 367 -19.19 15.83 14.99
N GLY A 368 -19.89 16.91 15.33
CA GLY A 368 -21.12 16.88 16.12
C GLY A 368 -22.23 16.05 15.47
N GLU A 369 -22.47 16.25 14.16
CA GLU A 369 -23.46 15.46 13.43
C GLU A 369 -23.11 13.96 13.39
N LEU A 370 -21.84 13.61 13.11
CA LEU A 370 -21.41 12.22 13.07
C LEU A 370 -21.56 11.52 14.41
N LEU A 371 -21.31 12.22 15.51
CA LEU A 371 -21.42 11.65 16.84
C LEU A 371 -22.88 11.59 17.30
N GLY A 372 -23.69 12.60 16.98
CA GLY A 372 -25.09 12.73 17.40
C GLY A 372 -26.12 11.96 16.57
N ARG A 373 -25.91 11.75 15.27
CA ARG A 373 -26.93 11.18 14.36
C ARG A 373 -26.86 9.66 14.16
N GLY A 374 -25.96 8.98 14.86
CA GLY A 374 -25.85 7.52 14.84
C GLY A 374 -24.94 6.94 13.74
N LEU A 375 -24.83 5.61 13.73
CA LEU A 375 -23.99 4.86 12.79
C LEU A 375 -24.63 4.79 11.40
N GLY A 376 -25.93 4.52 11.33
CA GLY A 376 -26.70 4.39 10.10
C GLY A 376 -26.62 5.64 9.25
N TRP A 377 -26.79 6.82 9.86
CA TRP A 377 -26.68 8.09 9.15
C TRP A 377 -25.28 8.33 8.57
N ALA A 378 -24.23 8.06 9.35
CA ALA A 378 -22.85 8.20 8.87
C ALA A 378 -22.56 7.22 7.71
N ALA A 379 -23.04 5.98 7.80
CA ALA A 379 -22.89 4.99 6.73
C ALA A 379 -23.71 5.33 5.48
N TRP A 380 -24.88 5.94 5.66
CA TRP A 380 -25.70 6.46 4.56
C TRP A 380 -25.02 7.61 3.81
N LEU A 381 -24.31 8.52 4.50
CA LEU A 381 -23.50 9.54 3.82
C LEU A 381 -22.43 8.94 2.91
N LEU A 382 -21.72 7.91 3.39
CA LEU A 382 -20.74 7.17 2.60
C LEU A 382 -21.40 6.48 1.41
N ASN A 383 -22.59 5.89 1.61
CA ASN A 383 -23.36 5.26 0.55
C ASN A 383 -23.70 6.24 -0.58
N ARG A 384 -24.22 7.42 -0.23
CA ARG A 384 -24.53 8.47 -1.21
C ARG A 384 -23.29 8.98 -1.94
N ALA A 385 -22.19 9.18 -1.22
CA ALA A 385 -20.94 9.62 -1.82
C ALA A 385 -20.41 8.61 -2.85
N VAL A 386 -20.46 7.31 -2.52
CA VAL A 386 -20.04 6.24 -3.44
C VAL A 386 -20.97 6.12 -4.64
N ALA A 387 -22.28 6.18 -4.42
CA ALA A 387 -23.27 6.11 -5.50
C ALA A 387 -23.10 7.26 -6.49
N SER A 388 -22.94 8.48 -5.99
CA SER A 388 -22.77 9.66 -6.83
C SER A 388 -21.42 9.67 -7.56
N ALA A 389 -20.32 9.34 -6.89
CA ALA A 389 -18.99 9.36 -7.51
C ALA A 389 -18.82 8.27 -8.57
N GLY A 390 -19.39 7.09 -8.34
CA GLY A 390 -19.36 5.96 -9.27
C GLY A 390 -20.51 5.95 -10.29
N ASP A 391 -21.28 7.02 -10.39
CA ASP A 391 -22.29 7.17 -11.44
C ASP A 391 -21.60 7.46 -12.78
N GLU A 392 -21.95 6.67 -13.81
CA GLU A 392 -21.28 6.74 -15.11
C GLU A 392 -21.43 8.11 -15.77
N ALA A 393 -22.62 8.72 -15.71
CA ALA A 393 -22.86 10.04 -16.28
C ALA A 393 -22.05 11.13 -15.57
N ASN A 394 -21.89 11.02 -14.25
CA ASN A 394 -20.99 11.89 -13.49
C ASN A 394 -19.52 11.74 -13.92
N VAL A 395 -19.05 10.49 -14.08
CA VAL A 395 -17.66 10.21 -14.52
C VAL A 395 -17.42 10.80 -15.92
N ARG A 396 -18.33 10.56 -16.87
CA ARG A 396 -18.23 11.07 -18.25
C ARG A 396 -18.29 12.59 -18.34
N ARG A 397 -18.98 13.26 -17.40
CA ARG A 397 -18.97 14.73 -17.31
C ARG A 397 -17.67 15.27 -16.70
N MET A 398 -17.12 14.58 -15.70
CA MET A 398 -15.97 15.06 -14.93
C MET A 398 -14.64 14.90 -15.69
N LEU A 399 -14.44 13.78 -16.40
CA LEU A 399 -13.14 13.47 -17.02
C LEU A 399 -12.74 14.45 -18.14
N PRO A 400 -13.64 14.86 -19.06
CA PRO A 400 -13.31 15.84 -20.10
C PRO A 400 -12.98 17.24 -19.58
N ALA A 401 -13.51 17.63 -18.42
CA ALA A 401 -13.22 18.93 -17.79
C ALA A 401 -11.90 18.94 -16.99
N TRP A 402 -11.30 17.77 -16.71
CA TRP A 402 -10.11 17.68 -15.88
C TRP A 402 -8.89 18.42 -16.46
N PRO A 403 -8.58 18.38 -17.77
CA PRO A 403 -7.46 19.11 -18.36
C PRO A 403 -7.52 20.63 -18.15
N GLU A 404 -8.71 21.23 -18.06
CA GLU A 404 -8.89 22.68 -17.85
C GLU A 404 -8.53 23.09 -16.41
N THR A 405 -8.72 22.20 -15.44
CA THR A 405 -8.47 22.47 -14.02
C THR A 405 -7.92 21.24 -13.30
N PRO A 406 -6.70 20.80 -13.63
CA PRO A 406 -6.19 19.50 -13.19
C PRO A 406 -5.99 19.48 -11.69
N ARG A 407 -6.48 18.40 -11.07
CA ARG A 407 -6.34 18.15 -9.63
C ARG A 407 -5.57 16.87 -9.39
N PHE A 408 -4.49 17.00 -8.63
CA PHE A 408 -3.58 15.92 -8.28
C PHE A 408 -3.76 15.48 -6.83
N VAL A 409 -3.58 14.18 -6.57
CA VAL A 409 -3.62 13.62 -5.21
C VAL A 409 -2.23 13.73 -4.59
N THR A 410 -2.14 14.43 -3.46
CA THR A 410 -0.88 14.59 -2.70
C THR A 410 -1.06 14.10 -1.28
N VAL A 411 -0.01 13.57 -0.65
CA VAL A 411 -0.04 13.15 0.76
C VAL A 411 -0.47 14.31 1.68
N ALA A 412 -0.01 15.52 1.42
CA ALA A 412 -0.40 16.73 2.16
C ALA A 412 -1.92 16.99 2.11
N SER A 413 -2.59 16.69 0.98
CA SER A 413 -4.04 16.83 0.87
C SER A 413 -4.82 15.80 1.70
N LEU A 414 -4.19 14.69 2.08
CA LEU A 414 -4.79 13.60 2.86
C LEU A 414 -4.43 13.70 4.36
N GLN A 415 -3.27 14.29 4.70
CA GLN A 415 -2.81 14.52 6.07
C GLN A 415 -3.47 15.75 6.69
N ASN A 416 -4.76 15.65 7.01
CA ASN A 416 -5.50 16.69 7.73
C ASN A 416 -6.26 16.06 8.90
N ALA A 417 -6.26 16.72 10.07
CA ALA A 417 -6.91 16.22 11.28
C ALA A 417 -8.42 15.99 11.11
N GLY A 418 -9.08 16.71 10.20
CA GLY A 418 -10.47 16.51 9.82
C GLY A 418 -10.67 15.53 8.66
N VAL A 419 -9.62 14.92 8.11
CA VAL A 419 -9.71 13.99 6.98
C VAL A 419 -9.41 12.56 7.45
N VAL A 420 -10.28 11.64 7.04
CA VAL A 420 -10.07 10.19 7.12
C VAL A 420 -10.17 9.64 5.71
N VAL A 421 -9.21 8.81 5.32
CA VAL A 421 -9.17 8.21 3.98
C VAL A 421 -9.04 6.72 4.17
N ILE A 422 -9.83 5.96 3.41
CA ILE A 422 -9.65 4.51 3.32
C ILE A 422 -9.23 4.15 1.92
N SER A 423 -8.13 3.43 1.86
CA SER A 423 -7.58 2.79 0.67
C SER A 423 -7.70 1.27 0.78
N GLY A 424 -7.76 0.58 -0.35
CA GLY A 424 -7.90 -0.87 -0.39
C GLY A 424 -9.34 -1.34 -0.55
N SER A 425 -9.52 -2.63 -0.76
CA SER A 425 -10.82 -3.25 -1.00
C SER A 425 -10.82 -4.68 -0.50
N PRO A 426 -11.90 -5.15 0.19
CA PRO A 426 -12.05 -6.55 0.54
C PRO A 426 -12.23 -7.48 -0.68
N ARG A 427 -12.36 -6.91 -1.89
CA ARG A 427 -12.38 -7.69 -3.14
C ARG A 427 -11.00 -8.07 -3.65
N PHE A 428 -9.93 -7.50 -3.08
CA PHE A 428 -8.58 -7.94 -3.39
C PHE A 428 -8.33 -9.25 -2.65
N ASP A 429 -8.14 -10.31 -3.40
CA ASP A 429 -7.76 -11.61 -2.85
C ASP A 429 -6.26 -11.60 -2.54
N VAL A 430 -5.93 -11.04 -1.37
CA VAL A 430 -4.57 -10.96 -0.86
C VAL A 430 -4.08 -12.32 -0.39
N PHE A 431 -4.98 -13.14 0.18
CA PHE A 431 -4.61 -14.39 0.83
C PHE A 431 -4.55 -15.59 -0.13
N GLY A 432 -5.16 -15.50 -1.31
CA GLY A 432 -5.06 -16.51 -2.37
C GLY A 432 -3.72 -16.54 -3.12
N ASN A 433 -2.79 -15.64 -2.80
CA ASN A 433 -1.46 -15.64 -3.42
C ASN A 433 -0.60 -16.76 -2.81
N ASP A 434 -0.15 -17.67 -3.67
CA ASP A 434 0.65 -18.83 -3.29
C ASP A 434 1.74 -19.06 -4.36
N PHE A 435 3.00 -18.92 -3.93
CA PHE A 435 4.19 -19.10 -4.75
C PHE A 435 4.63 -20.57 -4.84
N GLY A 436 3.76 -21.51 -4.42
CA GLY A 436 4.08 -22.93 -4.28
C GLY A 436 4.69 -23.28 -2.93
N TRP A 437 4.63 -22.37 -1.97
CA TRP A 437 5.14 -22.55 -0.60
C TRP A 437 4.00 -22.62 0.42
N GLY A 438 2.75 -22.57 -0.05
CA GLY A 438 1.56 -22.37 0.76
C GLY A 438 1.07 -20.93 0.68
N THR A 439 -0.19 -20.75 1.03
CA THR A 439 -0.83 -19.42 1.08
C THR A 439 -0.21 -18.56 2.17
N SER A 440 -0.37 -17.24 2.02
CA SER A 440 0.08 -16.26 3.02
C SER A 440 -0.40 -16.61 4.43
N TRP A 441 0.46 -16.36 5.40
CA TRP A 441 0.21 -16.70 6.79
C TRP A 441 -1.01 -15.92 7.31
N THR A 442 -2.03 -16.65 7.81
CA THR A 442 -3.27 -16.07 8.35
C THR A 442 -3.26 -16.15 9.87
N GLY A 443 -2.31 -15.48 10.52
CA GLY A 443 -2.21 -15.42 11.98
C GLY A 443 -3.53 -15.32 12.71
N ARG A 444 -3.64 -16.05 13.82
CA ARG A 444 -4.85 -16.15 14.64
C ARG A 444 -4.92 -15.05 15.68
#